data_AF-A0A6G1RFV0-F1
#
_entry.id   AF-A0A6G1RFV0-F1
#
_cell.length_a   1.000
_cell.length_b   1.000
_cell.length_c   1.000
_cell.angle_alpha   90.00
_cell.angle_beta   90.00
_cell.angle_gamma   90.00
#
_symmetry.space_group_name_H-M   'P 1'
#
loop_
_entity.id
_entity.type
_entity.pdbx_description
1 polymer ?
#
loop_
_entity_poly.entity_id
_entity_poly.type
_entity_poly.pdbx_seq_one_letter_code
_entity_poly.pdbx_strand_id
1 'polypeptide(L)'
;MENDNTVLLNPPLFALDKDAPLRYAGEICGFRIHGAGVPFEAVILDKATGEGLIRAKEPVDCEAHKEHTFTIQAYDCGEGPDGANTKKSHKATVHVRVNDVNEFAPVFVEKLYRVAVTEGKLYDRILRVEAIDGDCSPQYSQICYYEILTPNIPFLIDNDGNIENTEK
;
A
#
# COMPACT_ATOMS: atom_id res chain seq x y z
N MET A 1 5.48 -9.01 -4.68
CA MET A 1 6.01 -8.39 -3.47
C MET A 1 6.35 -6.97 -3.82
N GLU A 2 5.68 -6.03 -3.18
CA GLU A 2 5.75 -4.57 -3.33
C GLU A 2 7.12 -3.94 -2.97
N ASN A 3 8.20 -4.70 -3.14
CA ASN A 3 9.55 -4.44 -2.68
C ASN A 3 10.34 -3.45 -3.56
N ASP A 4 9.73 -2.34 -3.96
CA ASP A 4 10.58 -1.21 -4.33
C ASP A 4 11.10 -0.58 -3.03
N ASN A 5 12.42 -0.69 -2.81
CA ASN A 5 13.06 -0.16 -1.62
C ASN A 5 12.96 1.37 -1.52
N THR A 6 12.39 2.04 -2.53
CA THR A 6 12.25 3.49 -2.60
C THR A 6 10.80 3.92 -2.38
N VAL A 7 10.60 4.76 -1.36
CA VAL A 7 9.33 5.46 -1.15
C VAL A 7 9.41 6.77 -1.90
N LEU A 8 8.62 6.92 -2.96
CA LEU A 8 8.51 8.20 -3.66
C LEU A 8 7.64 9.15 -2.82
N LEU A 9 8.28 10.01 -2.03
CA LEU A 9 7.60 11.13 -1.41
C LEU A 9 7.27 12.19 -2.45
N ASN A 10 6.01 12.60 -2.50
CA ASN A 10 5.60 13.77 -3.26
C ASN A 10 4.82 14.72 -2.33
N PRO A 11 5.39 15.90 -1.97
CA PRO A 11 6.68 16.45 -2.42
C PRO A 11 7.90 15.76 -1.77
N PRO A 12 9.11 15.89 -2.36
CA PRO A 12 10.35 15.36 -1.79
C PRO A 12 10.67 15.99 -0.41
N LEU A 13 11.42 15.26 0.42
CA LEU A 13 11.78 15.72 1.77
C LEU A 13 12.84 16.81 1.69
N PHE A 14 12.54 17.98 2.25
CA PHE A 14 13.43 19.13 2.22
C PHE A 14 13.38 19.92 3.54
N ALA A 15 14.53 20.36 4.04
CA ALA A 15 14.64 21.20 5.23
C ALA A 15 15.56 22.40 5.00
N LEU A 16 15.20 23.56 5.55
CA LEU A 16 15.99 24.79 5.47
C LEU A 16 16.34 25.30 6.87
N ASP A 17 17.62 25.58 7.10
CA ASP A 17 18.06 26.29 8.30
C ASP A 17 17.85 27.81 8.16
N LYS A 18 17.21 28.42 9.16
CA LYS A 18 16.89 29.86 9.21
C LYS A 18 17.96 30.69 9.93
N ASP A 19 18.88 30.07 10.65
CA ASP A 19 19.87 30.78 11.48
C ASP A 19 21.15 31.13 10.72
N ALA A 20 21.31 30.60 9.52
CA ALA A 20 22.43 30.92 8.65
C ALA A 20 22.22 32.28 7.95
N PRO A 21 23.30 33.06 7.69
CA PRO A 21 23.18 34.34 7.01
C PRO A 21 22.52 34.15 5.64
N LEU A 22 21.71 35.12 5.18
CA LEU A 22 20.91 35.09 3.92
C LEU A 22 21.63 34.58 2.63
N ARG A 23 22.96 34.40 2.66
CA ARG A 23 23.80 33.89 1.56
C ARG A 23 24.24 32.41 1.70
N TYR A 24 24.03 31.77 2.84
CA TYR A 24 24.31 30.36 3.09
C TYR A 24 23.13 29.76 3.84
N ALA A 25 22.50 28.70 3.34
CA ALA A 25 21.65 27.88 4.19
C ALA A 25 22.58 27.08 5.11
N GLY A 26 22.27 27.00 6.40
CA GLY A 26 23.03 26.14 7.30
C GLY A 26 22.86 24.69 6.87
N GLU A 27 23.93 23.92 6.97
CA GLU A 27 23.89 22.53 6.53
C GLU A 27 22.94 21.70 7.41
N ILE A 28 22.18 20.80 6.79
CA ILE A 28 21.34 19.83 7.48
C ILE A 28 22.12 18.52 7.65
N CYS A 29 22.31 18.10 8.89
CA CYS A 29 23.13 16.93 9.24
C CYS A 29 22.33 15.71 9.67
N GLY A 30 21.00 15.83 9.83
CA GLY A 30 20.19 14.66 10.14
C GLY A 30 18.71 14.86 9.93
N PHE A 31 18.04 13.77 9.55
CA PHE A 31 16.60 13.61 9.70
C PHE A 31 16.34 12.47 10.69
N ARG A 32 15.43 12.70 11.64
CA ARG A 32 15.00 11.69 12.61
C ARG A 32 13.52 11.41 12.49
N ILE A 33 13.20 10.15 12.21
CA ILE A 33 11.83 9.65 12.26
C ILE A 33 11.46 9.33 13.72
N HIS A 34 10.25 9.70 14.10
CA HIS A 34 9.64 9.44 15.40
C HIS A 34 8.34 8.64 15.18
N GLY A 35 8.28 7.48 15.82
CA GLY A 35 7.16 6.55 15.77
C GLY A 35 7.65 5.15 16.14
N ALA A 36 6.83 4.36 16.81
CA ALA A 36 7.18 2.98 17.14
C ALA A 36 6.95 2.08 15.91
N GLY A 37 7.92 1.20 15.62
CA GLY A 37 7.76 0.19 14.56
C GLY A 37 7.68 0.73 13.13
N VAL A 38 8.11 1.96 12.88
CA VAL A 38 8.06 2.56 11.53
C VAL A 38 9.07 1.83 10.60
N PRO A 39 8.65 1.23 9.48
CA PRO A 39 9.52 0.45 8.59
C PRO A 39 10.30 1.33 7.60
N PHE A 40 10.51 2.60 7.94
CA PHE A 40 11.17 3.58 7.08
C PHE A 40 12.36 4.22 7.79
N GLU A 41 13.33 4.63 6.97
CA GLU A 41 14.43 5.49 7.39
C GLU A 41 14.49 6.74 6.52
N ALA A 42 15.06 7.82 7.07
CA ALA A 42 15.31 9.05 6.35
C ALA A 42 16.82 9.21 6.15
N VAL A 43 17.24 9.43 4.91
CA VAL A 43 18.63 9.65 4.53
C VAL A 43 18.80 11.06 3.98
N ILE A 44 19.97 11.65 4.20
CA ILE A 44 20.33 12.93 3.61
C ILE A 44 20.93 12.67 2.23
N LEU A 45 20.42 13.37 1.22
CA LEU A 45 20.98 13.34 -0.13
C LEU A 45 22.00 14.46 -0.30
N ASP A 46 21.68 15.67 0.16
CA ASP A 46 22.57 16.83 0.09
C ASP A 46 22.40 17.70 1.35
N LYS A 47 23.49 17.83 2.10
CA LYS A 47 23.52 18.61 3.35
C LYS A 47 23.42 20.11 3.12
N ALA A 48 23.96 20.62 2.01
CA ALA A 48 24.02 22.04 1.71
C ALA A 48 22.66 22.56 1.21
N THR A 49 21.92 21.74 0.46
CA THR A 49 20.55 22.08 0.06
C THR A 49 19.54 21.70 1.15
N GLY A 50 19.84 20.69 1.97
CA GLY A 50 18.90 20.13 2.94
C GLY A 50 17.93 19.10 2.33
N GLU A 51 18.28 18.55 1.17
CA GLU A 51 17.52 17.52 0.49
C GLU A 51 17.70 16.14 1.17
N GLY A 52 16.58 15.44 1.37
CA GLY A 52 16.55 14.10 1.94
C GLY A 52 15.61 13.16 1.19
N LEU A 53 15.71 11.88 1.51
CA LEU A 53 14.87 10.82 0.98
C LEU A 53 14.38 9.93 2.12
N ILE A 54 13.10 9.54 2.09
CA ILE A 54 12.59 8.46 2.93
C ILE A 54 12.60 7.19 2.08
N ARG A 55 13.11 6.10 2.65
CA ARG A 55 13.14 4.80 2.00
C ARG A 55 12.73 3.70 2.98
N ALA A 56 12.25 2.58 2.45
CA ALA A 56 11.88 1.43 3.26
C ALA A 56 13.15 0.74 3.78
N LYS A 57 13.16 0.36 5.06
CA LYS A 57 14.25 -0.41 5.67
C LYS A 57 13.98 -1.92 5.66
N GLU A 58 12.71 -2.27 5.52
CA GLU A 58 12.14 -3.61 5.51
C GLU A 58 11.10 -3.67 4.38
N PRO A 59 10.79 -4.87 3.85
CA PRO A 59 9.69 -5.05 2.90
C PRO A 59 8.39 -4.38 3.39
N VAL A 60 7.73 -3.67 2.48
CA VAL A 60 6.38 -3.15 2.70
C VAL A 60 5.38 -4.06 2.01
N ASP A 61 4.19 -4.15 2.58
CA ASP A 61 3.13 -5.07 2.17
C ASP A 61 1.79 -4.37 2.43
N CYS A 62 1.02 -4.11 1.38
CA CYS A 62 -0.24 -3.42 1.40
C CYS A 62 -1.36 -4.28 1.99
N GLU A 63 -1.31 -5.60 1.77
CA GLU A 63 -2.21 -6.56 2.41
C GLU A 63 -2.03 -6.55 3.93
N ALA A 64 -0.80 -6.34 4.40
CA ALA A 64 -0.51 -6.17 5.82
C ALA A 64 -0.86 -4.77 6.34
N HIS A 65 -0.29 -3.71 5.75
CA HIS A 65 -0.44 -2.32 6.20
C HIS A 65 -0.34 -1.32 5.03
N LYS A 66 -1.50 -0.95 4.47
CA LYS A 66 -1.62 0.00 3.36
C LYS A 66 -1.15 1.43 3.64
N GLU A 67 -1.28 1.91 4.87
CA GLU A 67 -0.98 3.30 5.23
C GLU A 67 -0.11 3.39 6.48
N HIS A 68 0.91 4.24 6.42
CA HIS A 68 1.78 4.54 7.53
C HIS A 68 1.78 6.05 7.83
N THR A 69 1.64 6.39 9.10
CA THR A 69 1.73 7.77 9.59
C THR A 69 2.78 7.87 10.68
N PHE A 70 3.74 8.77 10.49
CA PHE A 70 4.80 9.03 11.47
C PHE A 70 5.22 10.50 11.41
N THR A 71 6.09 10.91 12.35
CA THR A 71 6.62 12.29 12.35
C THR A 71 8.11 12.29 12.08
N ILE A 72 8.60 13.34 11.43
CA ILE A 72 10.01 13.53 11.09
C ILE A 72 10.50 14.88 11.61
N GLN A 73 11.79 14.96 11.97
CA GLN A 73 12.43 16.17 12.48
C GLN A 73 13.82 16.32 11.89
N ALA A 74 14.14 17.51 11.39
CA ALA A 74 15.45 17.85 10.84
C ALA A 74 16.39 18.40 11.94
N TYR A 75 17.69 18.19 11.76
CA TYR A 75 18.77 18.59 12.65
C TYR A 75 19.83 19.32 11.82
N ASP A 76 20.22 20.52 12.24
CA ASP A 76 21.31 21.27 11.61
C ASP A 76 22.69 20.65 11.94
N CYS A 77 23.73 21.17 11.29
CA CYS A 77 25.12 20.81 11.54
C CYS A 77 25.79 21.72 12.60
N GLY A 78 25.01 22.39 13.47
CA GLY A 78 25.56 23.31 14.45
C GLY A 78 26.46 22.61 15.48
N GLU A 79 27.77 22.88 15.45
CA GLU A 79 28.68 22.53 16.55
C GLU A 79 28.75 23.69 17.54
N GLY A 80 28.36 23.42 18.78
CA GLY A 80 28.57 24.34 19.89
C GLY A 80 30.02 24.27 20.35
N PRO A 81 30.46 25.17 21.25
CA PRO A 81 31.79 25.09 21.86
C PRO A 81 32.11 23.70 22.46
N ASP A 82 31.07 22.97 22.88
CA ASP A 82 31.15 21.63 23.49
C ASP A 82 30.76 20.49 22.52
N GLY A 83 30.65 20.77 21.21
CA GLY A 83 30.25 19.79 20.19
C GLY A 83 28.76 19.40 20.21
N ALA A 84 27.90 20.14 20.93
CA ALA A 84 26.53 19.72 21.25
C ALA A 84 25.37 20.66 20.81
N ASN A 85 25.62 21.73 20.05
CA ASN A 85 24.56 22.70 19.66
C ASN A 85 23.77 22.35 18.39
N THR A 86 23.49 21.07 18.14
CA THR A 86 22.57 20.73 17.03
C THR A 86 21.17 21.25 17.35
N LYS A 87 20.64 22.18 16.55
CA LYS A 87 19.26 22.65 16.68
C LYS A 87 18.34 21.75 15.89
N LYS A 88 17.08 21.70 16.34
CA LYS A 88 16.05 20.82 15.78
C LYS A 88 14.94 21.65 15.19
N SER A 89 14.41 21.21 14.04
CA SER A 89 13.20 21.78 13.47
C SER A 89 11.96 21.45 14.31
N HIS A 90 10.82 22.04 13.96
CA HIS A 90 9.53 21.48 14.34
C HIS A 90 9.36 20.08 13.73
N LYS A 91 8.48 19.26 14.32
CA LYS A 91 8.12 17.97 13.74
C LYS A 91 7.15 18.18 12.58
N ALA A 92 7.37 17.47 11.48
CA ALA A 92 6.43 17.38 10.36
C ALA A 92 5.79 15.98 10.36
N THR A 93 4.51 15.88 10.01
CA THR A 93 3.83 14.59 9.83
C THR A 93 4.03 14.10 8.41
N VAL A 94 4.35 12.81 8.26
CA VAL A 94 4.52 12.13 6.98
C VAL A 94 3.46 11.04 6.89
N HIS A 95 2.77 11.02 5.75
CA HIS A 95 1.82 9.97 5.39
C HIS A 95 2.38 9.23 4.18
N VAL A 96 2.58 7.92 4.32
CA VAL A 96 3.03 7.03 3.24
C VAL A 96 1.91 6.06 2.93
N ARG A 97 1.56 5.94 1.65
CA ARG A 97 0.64 4.93 1.15
C ARG A 97 1.43 3.92 0.32
N VAL A 98 1.23 2.64 0.63
CA VAL A 98 1.80 1.54 -0.14
C VAL A 98 0.95 1.31 -1.39
N ASN A 99 1.61 1.17 -2.53
CA ASN A 99 0.94 0.93 -3.80
C ASN A 99 0.82 -0.56 -4.01
N ASP A 100 -0.41 -0.99 -4.28
CA ASP A 100 -0.77 -2.38 -4.52
C ASP A 100 -0.07 -2.96 -5.75
N VAL A 101 0.23 -4.25 -5.70
CA VAL A 101 0.66 -5.09 -6.82
C VAL A 101 -0.26 -6.30 -6.86
N ASN A 102 -0.70 -6.71 -8.05
CA ASN A 102 -1.49 -7.93 -8.20
C ASN A 102 -0.62 -9.17 -7.89
N GLU A 103 -0.76 -9.72 -6.68
CA GLU A 103 0.01 -10.85 -6.17
C GLU A 103 -0.85 -12.08 -5.93
N PHE A 104 -2.11 -11.87 -5.59
CA PHE A 104 -3.08 -12.91 -5.34
C PHE A 104 -3.94 -13.16 -6.58
N ALA A 105 -4.41 -14.40 -6.69
CA ALA A 105 -5.38 -14.79 -7.71
C ALA A 105 -6.72 -15.05 -7.01
N PRO A 106 -7.86 -14.88 -7.70
CA PRO A 106 -9.15 -15.16 -7.12
C PRO A 106 -9.27 -16.61 -6.64
N VAL A 107 -9.79 -16.81 -5.43
CA VAL A 107 -10.03 -18.11 -4.81
C VAL A 107 -11.49 -18.23 -4.43
N PHE A 108 -12.13 -19.35 -4.78
CA PHE A 108 -13.49 -19.63 -4.33
C PHE A 108 -13.56 -19.76 -2.80
N VAL A 109 -14.59 -19.18 -2.20
CA VAL A 109 -14.86 -19.25 -0.76
C VAL A 109 -15.03 -20.71 -0.31
N GLU A 110 -15.81 -21.48 -1.07
CA GLU A 110 -15.98 -22.91 -0.86
C GLU A 110 -15.25 -23.74 -1.91
N LYS A 111 -14.65 -24.85 -1.47
CA LYS A 111 -14.07 -25.84 -2.39
C LYS A 111 -15.14 -26.60 -3.17
N LEU A 112 -16.38 -26.61 -2.66
CA LEU A 112 -17.46 -27.41 -3.21
C LEU A 112 -18.83 -26.80 -2.90
N TYR A 113 -19.54 -26.40 -3.96
CA TYR A 113 -20.91 -25.91 -3.89
C TYR A 113 -21.87 -27.05 -4.22
N ARG A 114 -22.85 -27.32 -3.36
CA ARG A 114 -23.85 -28.38 -3.56
C ARG A 114 -25.25 -27.85 -3.28
N VAL A 115 -26.18 -28.19 -4.16
CA VAL A 115 -27.61 -27.93 -4.00
C VAL A 115 -28.40 -29.05 -4.70
N ALA A 116 -29.62 -29.29 -4.24
CA ALA A 116 -30.57 -30.17 -4.91
C ALA A 116 -31.64 -29.33 -5.61
N VAL A 117 -31.95 -29.67 -6.85
CA VAL A 117 -32.99 -29.02 -7.65
C VAL A 117 -34.05 -30.05 -8.04
N THR A 118 -35.30 -29.60 -8.16
CA THR A 118 -36.38 -30.41 -8.74
C THR A 118 -36.26 -30.43 -10.26
N GLU A 119 -36.29 -31.63 -10.85
CA GLU A 119 -36.38 -31.85 -12.29
C GLU A 119 -37.65 -31.20 -12.88
N GLY A 120 -37.61 -30.73 -14.13
CA GLY A 120 -38.77 -30.13 -14.79
C GLY A 120 -38.98 -28.65 -14.46
N LYS A 121 -38.14 -28.04 -13.61
CA LYS A 121 -38.30 -26.68 -13.11
C LYS A 121 -37.12 -25.79 -13.51
N LEU A 122 -37.44 -24.63 -14.08
CA LEU A 122 -36.49 -23.54 -14.27
C LEU A 122 -36.34 -22.74 -12.98
N TYR A 123 -35.11 -22.33 -12.71
CA TYR A 123 -34.76 -21.47 -11.59
C TYR A 123 -34.04 -20.23 -12.12
N ASP A 124 -34.52 -19.05 -11.70
CA ASP A 124 -33.81 -17.78 -11.94
C ASP A 124 -32.45 -17.74 -11.21
N ARG A 125 -32.27 -18.60 -10.19
CA ARG A 125 -31.01 -18.85 -9.50
C ARG A 125 -31.04 -20.19 -8.78
N ILE A 126 -30.14 -21.08 -9.14
CA ILE A 126 -29.93 -22.39 -8.50
C ILE A 126 -29.04 -22.24 -7.27
N LEU A 127 -27.88 -21.61 -7.45
CA LEU A 127 -26.93 -21.26 -6.40
C LEU A 127 -26.11 -20.06 -6.84
N ARG A 128 -25.35 -19.49 -5.91
CA ARG A 128 -24.34 -18.47 -6.19
C ARG A 128 -22.98 -19.00 -5.73
N VAL A 129 -21.99 -18.94 -6.60
CA VAL A 129 -20.58 -19.14 -6.22
C VAL A 129 -19.97 -17.79 -5.88
N GLU A 130 -18.97 -17.80 -4.99
CA GLU A 130 -18.28 -16.59 -4.58
C GLU A 130 -16.77 -16.84 -4.60
N ALA A 131 -16.03 -15.92 -5.20
CA ALA A 131 -14.58 -15.86 -5.14
C ALA A 131 -14.15 -14.57 -4.43
N ILE A 132 -13.02 -14.67 -3.72
CA ILE A 132 -12.34 -13.55 -3.08
C ILE A 132 -10.94 -13.45 -3.66
N ASP A 133 -10.46 -12.23 -3.81
CA ASP A 133 -9.07 -11.96 -4.16
C ASP A 133 -8.42 -11.23 -2.97
N GLY A 134 -7.17 -11.59 -2.68
CA GLY A 134 -6.45 -11.17 -1.49
C GLY A 134 -5.76 -9.82 -1.63
N ASP A 135 -5.66 -9.25 -2.83
CA ASP A 135 -4.97 -7.97 -3.07
C ASP A 135 -5.65 -6.80 -2.32
N CYS A 136 -4.86 -5.82 -1.86
CA CYS A 136 -5.32 -4.78 -0.95
C CYS A 136 -6.16 -3.66 -1.61
N SER A 137 -6.07 -3.52 -2.93
CA SER A 137 -6.74 -2.46 -3.69
C SER A 137 -7.96 -3.00 -4.43
N PRO A 138 -9.02 -2.18 -4.54
CA PRO A 138 -10.18 -2.56 -5.36
C PRO A 138 -9.84 -2.82 -6.84
N GLN A 139 -8.70 -2.32 -7.33
CA GLN A 139 -8.30 -2.50 -8.72
C GLN A 139 -7.89 -3.95 -8.99
N TYR A 140 -7.20 -4.58 -8.05
CA TYR A 140 -6.70 -5.95 -8.19
C TYR A 140 -7.57 -6.97 -7.45
N SER A 141 -8.28 -6.55 -6.40
CA SER A 141 -9.15 -7.42 -5.62
C SER A 141 -10.54 -7.68 -6.24
N GLN A 142 -10.87 -7.05 -7.37
CA GLN A 142 -12.20 -7.13 -7.97
C GLN A 142 -12.35 -8.36 -8.87
N ILE A 143 -13.39 -9.16 -8.64
CA ILE A 143 -13.76 -10.26 -9.52
C ILE A 143 -14.50 -9.72 -10.75
N CYS A 144 -13.95 -9.94 -11.94
CA CYS A 144 -14.50 -9.43 -13.20
C CYS A 144 -15.61 -10.31 -13.79
N TYR A 145 -15.41 -11.64 -13.80
CA TYR A 145 -16.37 -12.60 -14.35
C TYR A 145 -16.15 -13.99 -13.75
N TYR A 146 -17.17 -14.82 -13.90
CA TYR A 146 -17.10 -16.25 -13.63
C TYR A 146 -17.34 -17.01 -14.94
N GLU A 147 -16.78 -18.22 -15.03
CA GLU A 147 -16.94 -19.06 -16.22
C GLU A 147 -17.16 -20.52 -15.80
N ILE A 148 -18.08 -21.20 -16.49
CA ILE A 148 -18.19 -22.65 -16.39
C ILE A 148 -17.30 -23.28 -17.45
N LEU A 149 -16.21 -23.89 -17.00
CA LEU A 149 -15.21 -24.51 -17.88
C LEU A 149 -15.70 -25.82 -18.52
N THR A 150 -16.78 -26.43 -18.01
CA THR A 150 -17.32 -27.67 -18.57
C THR A 150 -18.24 -27.33 -19.75
N PRO A 151 -17.90 -27.73 -20.98
CA PRO A 151 -18.72 -27.42 -22.15
C PRO A 151 -19.98 -28.30 -22.20
N ASN A 152 -20.97 -27.88 -23.00
CA ASN A 152 -22.18 -28.63 -23.33
C ASN A 152 -23.02 -29.04 -22.10
N ILE A 153 -23.16 -28.14 -21.12
CA ILE A 153 -24.05 -28.32 -19.98
C ILE A 153 -25.25 -27.36 -20.06
N PRO A 154 -26.43 -27.72 -19.52
CA PRO A 154 -27.62 -26.88 -19.55
C PRO A 154 -27.63 -25.82 -18.43
N PHE A 155 -26.48 -25.17 -18.20
CA PHE A 155 -26.32 -24.17 -17.16
C PHE A 155 -25.55 -22.95 -17.66
N LEU A 156 -25.91 -21.78 -17.14
CA LEU A 156 -25.18 -20.53 -17.34
C LEU A 156 -24.71 -19.99 -15.99
N ILE A 157 -23.67 -19.17 -16.04
CA ILE A 157 -23.20 -18.38 -14.90
C ILE A 157 -23.09 -16.92 -15.32
N ASP A 158 -23.57 -16.01 -14.47
CA ASP A 158 -23.37 -14.57 -14.67
C ASP A 158 -22.09 -14.06 -13.98
N ASN A 159 -21.79 -12.76 -14.17
CA ASN A 159 -20.61 -12.14 -13.56
C ASN A 159 -20.72 -11.97 -12.04
N ASP A 160 -21.92 -12.13 -11.46
CA ASP A 160 -22.15 -12.10 -10.02
C ASP A 160 -22.01 -13.51 -9.38
N GLY A 161 -21.75 -14.53 -10.20
CA GLY A 161 -21.56 -15.92 -9.81
C GLY A 161 -22.86 -16.70 -9.65
N ASN A 162 -24.01 -16.18 -10.10
CA ASN A 162 -25.28 -16.89 -10.05
C ASN A 162 -25.33 -17.94 -11.16
N ILE A 163 -25.66 -19.17 -10.78
CA ILE A 163 -25.86 -20.27 -11.72
C ILE A 163 -27.36 -20.46 -11.95
N GLU A 164 -27.76 -20.57 -13.21
CA GLU A 164 -29.14 -20.86 -13.65
C GLU A 164 -29.17 -22.02 -14.65
N ASN A 165 -30.30 -22.72 -14.74
CA ASN A 165 -30.52 -23.75 -15.77
C ASN A 165 -31.20 -23.17 -17.01
N THR A 166 -30.80 -23.66 -18.18
CA THR A 166 -31.33 -23.21 -19.48
C THR A 166 -32.43 -24.10 -20.04
N GLU A 167 -32.57 -25.31 -19.51
CA GLU A 167 -33.53 -26.32 -19.98
C GLU A 167 -34.55 -26.69 -18.88
N LYS A 168 -35.77 -27.00 -19.31
CA LYS A 168 -36.90 -27.43 -18.46
C LYS A 168 -36.83 -28.91 -18.17
#